data_AF-A0A8J4SJZ4-F1
#
_entry.id   AF-A0A8J4SJZ4-F1
#
_cell.length_a   1.000
_cell.length_b   1.000
_cell.length_c   1.000
_cell.angle_alpha   90.00
_cell.angle_beta   90.00
_cell.angle_gamma   90.00
#
_symmetry.space_group_name_H-M   'P 1'
#
loop_
_entity.id
_entity.type
_entity.pdbx_description
1 polymer ?
#
loop_
_entity_poly.entity_id
_entity_poly.type
_entity_poly.pdbx_seq_one_letter_code
_entity_poly.pdbx_strand_id
1 'polypeptide(L)'
;MVSTRSRTNKKDSPVAAELPQKRAASSDASKRPAKKATTPTASDLAVGKTVTKDVTLSNQDEKPIKFLDTFKDQGVVFFMYPRANTPGCTKQACGFRDNIQAIKDAGFTVYGLSGDSPKSLSNWKTKESLPFDLLSDPKHELIKYFGSSLPGTKVQRSHVVILKGGVVGDITGKISPADSVSRAVKFVKRNGEDAAVSASAEKEEEPNKEEEPAGDFAVNNITTFDVELQTDASATVKFQGLFKERGAIFFMYPKADTPGCTIQACGYNDNLEEIIKAGFDVYGLGGDTPAELLAWKESQKYNYTLLSDPKHQLIGYFGSSINGGTRVERSHVIILPGGKVGEIEHNISPQDSVSKGLAFAKSHAIDATSKL
;
A
#
# COMPACT_ATOMS: atom_id res chain seq x y z
N MET A 1 12.67 -21.70 82.03
CA MET A 1 13.82 -21.45 82.93
C MET A 1 14.94 -20.76 82.15
N VAL A 2 15.93 -20.21 82.87
CA VAL A 2 16.99 -19.31 82.40
C VAL A 2 17.95 -19.94 81.37
N SER A 3 18.35 -19.18 80.34
CA SER A 3 19.76 -19.04 79.95
C SER A 3 19.99 -17.80 79.07
N THR A 4 21.08 -17.05 79.31
CA THR A 4 21.46 -15.83 78.58
C THR A 4 22.97 -15.60 78.61
N ARG A 5 23.59 -15.26 77.45
CA ARG A 5 24.51 -14.11 77.23
C ARG A 5 25.43 -14.25 76.00
N SER A 6 25.16 -13.40 75.00
CA SER A 6 26.09 -12.45 74.34
C SER A 6 27.62 -12.68 74.37
N ARG A 7 28.28 -12.65 73.19
CA ARG A 7 29.16 -11.53 72.70
C ARG A 7 30.04 -11.89 71.47
N THR A 8 30.10 -10.95 70.51
CA THR A 8 31.26 -10.43 69.70
C THR A 8 32.54 -11.27 69.49
N ASN A 9 33.32 -11.17 68.39
CA ASN A 9 33.46 -10.14 67.35
C ASN A 9 34.29 -10.66 66.15
N LYS A 10 34.16 -10.08 64.94
CA LYS A 10 35.29 -9.95 63.99
C LYS A 10 35.09 -8.82 62.98
N LYS A 11 36.20 -8.23 62.49
CA LYS A 11 36.25 -7.11 61.53
C LYS A 11 37.63 -7.14 60.86
N ASP A 12 37.71 -7.30 59.54
CA ASP A 12 38.97 -7.46 58.79
C ASP A 12 38.93 -6.73 57.43
N SER A 13 40.05 -6.09 57.05
CA SER A 13 40.45 -5.51 55.74
C SER A 13 41.57 -4.47 55.98
N PRO A 14 42.41 -4.03 54.99
CA PRO A 14 42.33 -4.22 53.53
C PRO A 14 43.69 -4.56 52.80
N VAL A 15 43.70 -4.41 51.45
CA VAL A 15 44.83 -4.04 50.53
C VAL A 15 45.51 -5.12 49.63
N ALA A 16 45.02 -5.17 48.38
CA ALA A 16 45.66 -5.16 47.03
C ALA A 16 47.03 -5.80 46.67
N ALA A 17 47.07 -6.45 45.49
CA ALA A 17 48.16 -6.48 44.47
C ALA A 17 47.59 -6.96 43.08
N GLU A 18 48.29 -6.80 41.95
CA GLU A 18 47.67 -6.75 40.59
C GLU A 18 48.47 -7.39 39.40
N LEU A 19 47.81 -8.26 38.58
CA LEU A 19 48.06 -8.65 37.15
C LEU A 19 49.48 -9.25 36.76
N PRO A 20 49.81 -9.67 35.49
CA PRO A 20 49.11 -9.58 34.18
C PRO A 20 49.18 -10.79 33.15
N GLN A 21 48.34 -10.68 32.09
CA GLN A 21 48.50 -11.05 30.64
C GLN A 21 48.82 -12.48 30.07
N LYS A 22 47.81 -13.03 29.34
CA LYS A 22 47.73 -13.39 27.88
C LYS A 22 48.81 -14.27 27.16
N ARG A 23 48.36 -15.35 26.49
CA ARG A 23 49.00 -16.04 25.32
C ARG A 23 47.96 -16.81 24.46
N ALA A 24 48.37 -17.34 23.29
CA ALA A 24 47.55 -18.11 22.32
C ALA A 24 48.49 -19.03 21.46
N ALA A 25 48.11 -19.82 20.43
CA ALA A 25 46.87 -20.02 19.63
C ALA A 25 46.86 -21.42 18.93
N SER A 26 45.90 -21.68 18.02
CA SER A 26 45.74 -22.90 17.15
C SER A 26 45.26 -24.18 17.88
N SER A 27 44.41 -25.08 17.38
CA SER A 27 43.70 -25.34 16.09
C SER A 27 42.32 -26.02 16.40
N ASP A 28 41.50 -26.69 15.57
CA ASP A 28 41.55 -27.15 14.15
C ASP A 28 40.11 -27.31 13.52
N ALA A 29 39.86 -28.30 12.64
CA ALA A 29 38.79 -28.33 11.65
C ALA A 29 37.46 -29.06 12.02
N SER A 30 36.36 -28.33 11.79
CA SER A 30 35.15 -28.73 11.04
C SER A 30 34.30 -29.97 11.43
N LYS A 31 33.03 -29.71 11.82
CA LYS A 31 31.90 -30.62 11.52
C LYS A 31 30.53 -29.91 11.38
N ARG A 32 30.15 -29.66 10.11
CA ARG A 32 28.83 -29.39 9.51
C ARG A 32 27.63 -29.06 10.45
N PRO A 33 27.10 -27.81 10.47
CA PRO A 33 25.82 -27.50 11.10
C PRO A 33 24.62 -28.05 10.30
N ALA A 34 23.52 -28.36 10.98
CA ALA A 34 22.27 -28.82 10.34
C ALA A 34 21.44 -27.65 9.77
N LYS A 35 20.58 -27.93 8.78
CA LYS A 35 19.65 -26.94 8.19
C LYS A 35 18.77 -26.32 9.27
N LYS A 36 18.96 -25.03 9.54
CA LYS A 36 18.00 -24.21 10.28
C LYS A 36 16.79 -23.97 9.37
N ALA A 37 15.58 -24.28 9.83
CA ALA A 37 14.38 -24.12 9.02
C ALA A 37 14.15 -22.64 8.67
N THR A 38 13.86 -22.35 7.41
CA THR A 38 13.60 -20.99 6.93
C THR A 38 12.30 -20.47 7.54
N THR A 39 12.39 -19.47 8.40
CA THR A 39 11.21 -18.73 8.88
C THR A 39 10.56 -18.00 7.69
N PRO A 40 9.25 -18.16 7.43
CA PRO A 40 8.55 -17.34 6.44
C PRO A 40 8.68 -15.86 6.80
N THR A 41 9.16 -15.06 5.86
CA THR A 41 9.31 -13.61 6.01
C THR A 41 7.92 -12.93 5.96
N ALA A 42 7.85 -11.65 6.32
CA ALA A 42 6.59 -10.91 6.35
C ALA A 42 5.87 -10.89 4.99
N SER A 43 4.53 -10.84 5.04
CA SER A 43 3.64 -10.90 3.88
C SER A 43 3.70 -9.64 3.02
N ASP A 44 4.01 -9.83 1.73
CA ASP A 44 4.02 -8.81 0.67
C ASP A 44 2.59 -8.45 0.19
N LEU A 45 1.70 -8.11 1.13
CA LEU A 45 0.30 -7.84 0.83
C LEU A 45 0.03 -6.33 0.72
N ALA A 46 -0.17 -5.89 -0.52
CA ALA A 46 -0.50 -4.52 -0.89
C ALA A 46 -1.86 -4.44 -1.61
N VAL A 47 -2.34 -3.22 -1.86
CA VAL A 47 -3.50 -2.95 -2.73
C VAL A 47 -3.28 -3.55 -4.12
N GLY A 48 -4.34 -4.05 -4.76
CA GLY A 48 -4.29 -4.73 -6.05
C GLY A 48 -3.81 -6.19 -5.99
N LYS A 49 -3.22 -6.66 -4.87
CA LYS A 49 -2.85 -8.08 -4.72
C LYS A 49 -4.08 -8.93 -4.38
N THR A 50 -4.15 -10.14 -4.95
CA THR A 50 -5.17 -11.13 -4.58
C THR A 50 -4.76 -11.87 -3.32
N VAL A 51 -5.69 -12.05 -2.36
CA VAL A 51 -5.44 -12.84 -1.15
C VAL A 51 -5.54 -14.34 -1.42
N THR A 52 -4.54 -15.10 -0.95
CA THR A 52 -4.33 -16.52 -1.29
C THR A 52 -4.15 -17.43 -0.06
N LYS A 53 -4.07 -16.86 1.14
CA LYS A 53 -3.79 -17.57 2.40
C LYS A 53 -5.00 -18.37 2.88
N ASP A 54 -5.10 -19.63 2.49
CA ASP A 54 -6.12 -20.54 3.01
C ASP A 54 -5.93 -20.75 4.54
N VAL A 55 -6.95 -20.36 5.30
CA VAL A 55 -7.08 -20.45 6.75
C VAL A 55 -8.56 -20.59 7.08
N THR A 56 -8.88 -21.41 8.07
CA THR A 56 -10.19 -21.45 8.73
C THR A 56 -10.02 -21.03 10.18
N LEU A 57 -10.80 -20.05 10.63
CA LEU A 57 -10.83 -19.56 12.02
C LEU A 57 -12.20 -19.83 12.64
N SER A 58 -12.27 -19.97 13.96
CA SER A 58 -13.55 -19.95 14.67
C SER A 58 -14.08 -18.52 14.80
N ASN A 59 -15.37 -18.31 14.54
CA ASN A 59 -16.06 -17.09 14.95
C ASN A 59 -16.37 -17.13 16.47
N GLN A 60 -17.07 -16.10 16.98
CA GLN A 60 -17.47 -16.02 18.38
C GLN A 60 -18.36 -17.16 18.89
N ASP A 61 -19.11 -17.82 18.00
CA ASP A 61 -20.01 -18.95 18.31
C ASP A 61 -19.32 -20.30 18.04
N GLU A 62 -17.99 -20.30 17.99
CA GLU A 62 -17.09 -21.42 17.68
C GLU A 62 -17.23 -22.02 16.27
N LYS A 63 -18.12 -21.47 15.44
CA LYS A 63 -18.36 -21.92 14.05
C LYS A 63 -17.13 -21.66 13.17
N PRO A 64 -16.72 -22.62 12.31
CA PRO A 64 -15.61 -22.42 11.39
C PRO A 64 -16.00 -21.46 10.26
N ILE A 65 -15.19 -20.42 10.06
CA ILE A 65 -15.24 -19.48 8.94
C ILE A 65 -13.96 -19.67 8.12
N LYS A 66 -14.09 -20.13 6.88
CA LYS A 66 -12.98 -20.19 5.93
C LYS A 66 -12.75 -18.81 5.34
N PHE A 67 -11.53 -18.30 5.47
CA PHE A 67 -11.18 -16.94 5.05
C PHE A 67 -11.47 -16.69 3.57
N LEU A 68 -11.08 -17.62 2.69
CA LEU A 68 -11.28 -17.53 1.24
C LEU A 68 -12.75 -17.59 0.80
N ASP A 69 -13.68 -17.89 1.72
CA ASP A 69 -15.11 -17.89 1.44
C ASP A 69 -15.77 -16.54 1.78
N THR A 70 -15.11 -15.69 2.60
CA THR A 70 -15.69 -14.43 3.11
C THR A 70 -15.90 -13.33 2.07
N PHE A 71 -15.34 -13.48 0.87
CA PHE A 71 -15.36 -12.50 -0.22
C PHE A 71 -15.77 -13.08 -1.59
N LYS A 72 -16.43 -14.23 -1.62
CA LYS A 72 -16.88 -14.86 -2.88
C LYS A 72 -18.03 -14.10 -3.54
N ASP A 73 -19.09 -13.84 -2.78
CA ASP A 73 -20.34 -13.30 -3.31
C ASP A 73 -20.45 -11.78 -3.20
N GLN A 74 -19.69 -11.19 -2.26
CA GLN A 74 -19.68 -9.79 -1.85
C GLN A 74 -18.25 -9.39 -1.43
N GLY A 75 -17.98 -8.10 -1.23
CA GLY A 75 -16.74 -7.65 -0.61
C GLY A 75 -16.72 -7.82 0.92
N VAL A 76 -15.58 -7.57 1.56
CA VAL A 76 -15.42 -7.69 3.02
C VAL A 76 -14.43 -6.67 3.60
N VAL A 77 -14.80 -6.10 4.76
CA VAL A 77 -13.91 -5.30 5.60
C VAL A 77 -13.46 -6.13 6.80
N PHE A 78 -12.16 -6.45 6.89
CA PHE A 78 -11.56 -6.97 8.12
C PHE A 78 -10.94 -5.82 8.91
N PHE A 79 -11.31 -5.68 10.18
CA PHE A 79 -10.65 -4.75 11.10
C PHE A 79 -9.90 -5.50 12.21
N MET A 80 -8.61 -5.23 12.33
CA MET A 80 -7.72 -5.87 13.29
C MET A 80 -7.57 -4.97 14.53
N TYR A 81 -7.67 -5.57 15.72
CA TYR A 81 -7.64 -4.82 16.97
C TYR A 81 -6.83 -5.51 18.08
N PRO A 82 -6.15 -4.74 18.96
CA PRO A 82 -5.34 -5.27 20.06
C PRO A 82 -6.03 -6.24 21.02
N ARG A 83 -7.29 -5.95 21.41
CA ARG A 83 -8.08 -6.75 22.36
C ARG A 83 -9.54 -6.34 22.42
N ALA A 84 -10.47 -7.30 22.46
CA ALA A 84 -11.89 -7.10 22.75
C ALA A 84 -12.12 -6.36 24.09
N ASN A 85 -13.31 -5.77 24.26
CA ASN A 85 -13.74 -5.02 25.46
C ASN A 85 -12.88 -3.81 25.89
N THR A 86 -11.83 -3.42 25.15
CA THR A 86 -11.01 -2.24 25.49
C THR A 86 -11.53 -0.97 24.78
N PRO A 87 -11.46 0.23 25.38
CA PRO A 87 -12.17 1.43 24.89
C PRO A 87 -11.89 1.79 23.42
N GLY A 88 -10.63 1.75 22.99
CA GLY A 88 -10.26 2.03 21.60
C GLY A 88 -10.73 0.94 20.61
N CYS A 89 -10.90 -0.31 21.06
CA CYS A 89 -11.41 -1.39 20.23
C CYS A 89 -12.94 -1.36 20.15
N THR A 90 -13.63 -1.10 21.27
CA THR A 90 -15.06 -0.79 21.26
C THR A 90 -15.35 0.41 20.35
N LYS A 91 -14.57 1.49 20.38
CA LYS A 91 -14.77 2.64 19.46
C LYS A 91 -14.67 2.25 17.98
N GLN A 92 -13.75 1.35 17.59
CA GLN A 92 -13.63 0.88 16.20
C GLN A 92 -14.81 -0.03 15.81
N ALA A 93 -15.11 -1.04 16.65
CA ALA A 93 -16.18 -2.00 16.37
C ALA A 93 -17.58 -1.35 16.37
N CYS A 94 -17.86 -0.44 17.30
CA CYS A 94 -19.09 0.34 17.32
C CYS A 94 -19.19 1.23 16.09
N GLY A 95 -18.12 1.91 15.66
CA GLY A 95 -18.15 2.71 14.43
C GLY A 95 -18.48 1.87 13.18
N PHE A 96 -18.01 0.61 13.10
CA PHE A 96 -18.40 -0.32 12.05
C PHE A 96 -19.86 -0.80 12.18
N ARG A 97 -20.37 -1.05 13.40
CA ARG A 97 -21.78 -1.34 13.67
C ARG A 97 -22.67 -0.18 13.23
N ASP A 98 -22.31 1.04 13.60
CA ASP A 98 -23.09 2.25 13.38
C ASP A 98 -23.17 2.64 11.90
N ASN A 99 -22.31 2.04 11.05
CA ASN A 99 -22.34 2.16 9.59
C ASN A 99 -22.77 0.87 8.87
N ILE A 100 -23.11 -0.23 9.58
CA ILE A 100 -23.20 -1.57 8.99
C ILE A 100 -24.20 -1.67 7.82
N GLN A 101 -25.30 -0.92 7.87
CA GLN A 101 -26.30 -0.95 6.81
C GLN A 101 -25.71 -0.42 5.52
N ALA A 102 -25.11 0.77 5.55
CA ALA A 102 -24.47 1.36 4.37
C ALA A 102 -23.19 0.63 3.90
N ILE A 103 -22.63 -0.27 4.70
CA ILE A 103 -21.57 -1.21 4.26
C ILE A 103 -22.21 -2.38 3.48
N LYS A 104 -23.35 -2.91 3.96
CA LYS A 104 -24.13 -3.98 3.29
C LYS A 104 -24.80 -3.50 2.00
N ASP A 105 -25.39 -2.31 2.02
CA ASP A 105 -26.02 -1.68 0.85
C ASP A 105 -25.01 -1.49 -0.29
N ALA A 106 -23.74 -1.25 0.07
CA ALA A 106 -22.62 -1.15 -0.86
C ALA A 106 -22.05 -2.50 -1.33
N GLY A 107 -22.64 -3.63 -0.93
CA GLY A 107 -22.17 -4.97 -1.29
C GLY A 107 -20.96 -5.47 -0.50
N PHE A 108 -20.81 -5.06 0.77
CA PHE A 108 -19.73 -5.52 1.66
C PHE A 108 -20.25 -6.09 2.99
N THR A 109 -19.54 -7.08 3.54
CA THR A 109 -19.68 -7.52 4.94
C THR A 109 -18.52 -7.03 5.81
N VAL A 110 -18.60 -7.26 7.13
CA VAL A 110 -17.59 -6.86 8.11
C VAL A 110 -17.18 -8.07 8.96
N TYR A 111 -15.89 -8.19 9.28
CA TYR A 111 -15.38 -9.06 10.33
C TYR A 111 -14.41 -8.31 11.24
N GLY A 112 -14.52 -8.53 12.55
CA GLY A 112 -13.46 -8.19 13.50
C GLY A 112 -12.44 -9.32 13.61
N LEU A 113 -11.15 -9.02 13.74
CA LEU A 113 -10.08 -10.02 13.87
C LEU A 113 -9.13 -9.69 15.05
N SER A 114 -8.99 -10.62 15.99
CA SER A 114 -7.97 -10.56 17.06
C SER A 114 -7.56 -11.95 17.58
N GLY A 115 -6.54 -11.98 18.44
CA GLY A 115 -6.14 -13.19 19.17
C GLY A 115 -6.99 -13.52 20.42
N ASP A 116 -8.14 -12.87 20.60
CA ASP A 116 -9.08 -13.19 21.68
C ASP A 116 -9.83 -14.50 21.39
N SER A 117 -10.17 -15.27 22.44
CA SER A 117 -10.91 -16.54 22.29
C SER A 117 -12.38 -16.33 21.91
N PRO A 118 -13.05 -17.33 21.29
CA PRO A 118 -14.47 -17.22 20.90
C PRO A 118 -15.37 -16.77 22.04
N LYS A 119 -15.17 -17.27 23.26
CA LYS A 119 -15.95 -16.86 24.43
C LYS A 119 -15.73 -15.39 24.83
N SER A 120 -14.52 -14.85 24.66
CA SER A 120 -14.25 -13.41 24.87
C SER A 120 -14.98 -12.56 23.81
N LEU A 121 -14.93 -13.00 22.56
CA LEU A 121 -15.59 -12.36 21.42
C LEU A 121 -17.12 -12.40 21.55
N SER A 122 -17.70 -13.53 21.97
CA SER A 122 -19.14 -13.72 22.20
C SER A 122 -19.67 -12.77 23.26
N ASN A 123 -18.98 -12.69 24.40
CA ASN A 123 -19.32 -11.75 25.47
C ASN A 123 -19.26 -10.28 24.99
N TRP A 124 -18.28 -9.94 24.13
CA TRP A 124 -18.13 -8.59 23.57
C TRP A 124 -19.19 -8.25 22.51
N LYS A 125 -19.49 -9.20 21.60
CA LYS A 125 -20.53 -9.08 20.57
C LYS A 125 -21.89 -8.80 21.19
N THR A 126 -22.26 -9.54 22.22
CA THR A 126 -23.52 -9.33 22.97
C THR A 126 -23.53 -8.00 23.71
N LYS A 127 -22.43 -7.65 24.41
CA LYS A 127 -22.35 -6.40 25.20
C LYS A 127 -22.47 -5.13 24.35
N GLU A 128 -21.76 -5.07 23.23
CA GLU A 128 -21.73 -3.89 22.36
C GLU A 128 -22.73 -4.00 21.18
N SER A 129 -23.59 -5.03 21.17
CA SER A 129 -24.58 -5.33 20.12
C SER A 129 -24.00 -5.32 18.70
N LEU A 130 -22.90 -6.04 18.47
CA LEU A 130 -22.19 -6.03 17.18
C LEU A 130 -22.91 -6.95 16.15
N PRO A 131 -23.38 -6.43 15.00
CA PRO A 131 -24.25 -7.12 14.04
C PRO A 131 -23.46 -7.88 12.96
N PHE A 132 -22.20 -8.22 13.25
CA PHE A 132 -21.24 -8.85 12.36
C PHE A 132 -20.39 -9.87 13.14
N ASP A 133 -19.59 -10.67 12.46
CA ASP A 133 -18.82 -11.75 13.09
C ASP A 133 -17.42 -11.30 13.55
N LEU A 134 -16.93 -11.99 14.57
CA LEU A 134 -15.63 -11.76 15.19
C LEU A 134 -14.83 -13.05 15.12
N LEU A 135 -13.68 -13.03 14.47
CA LEU A 135 -12.81 -14.19 14.26
C LEU A 135 -11.71 -14.25 15.31
N SER A 136 -11.53 -15.43 15.88
CA SER A 136 -10.50 -15.78 16.86
C SER A 136 -9.27 -16.34 16.13
N ASP A 137 -8.18 -15.57 16.09
CA ASP A 137 -6.88 -15.95 15.52
C ASP A 137 -5.77 -16.02 16.60
N PRO A 138 -5.82 -16.97 17.55
CA PRO A 138 -4.85 -17.07 18.64
C PRO A 138 -3.44 -17.49 18.17
N LYS A 139 -3.30 -17.96 16.91
CA LYS A 139 -2.03 -18.26 16.26
C LYS A 139 -1.46 -17.06 15.49
N HIS A 140 -2.24 -16.01 15.30
CA HIS A 140 -1.95 -14.85 14.45
C HIS A 140 -1.64 -15.25 12.99
N GLU A 141 -2.35 -16.22 12.40
CA GLU A 141 -2.14 -16.64 11.01
C GLU A 141 -2.60 -15.57 10.00
N LEU A 142 -3.82 -15.04 10.13
CA LEU A 142 -4.29 -13.92 9.31
C LEU A 142 -3.72 -12.59 9.82
N ILE A 143 -3.56 -12.44 11.14
CA ILE A 143 -3.00 -11.23 11.74
C ILE A 143 -1.56 -10.97 11.24
N LYS A 144 -0.74 -12.01 11.03
CA LYS A 144 0.58 -11.87 10.39
C LYS A 144 0.47 -11.63 8.89
N TYR A 145 -0.46 -12.29 8.20
CA TYR A 145 -0.68 -12.15 6.75
C TYR A 145 -1.18 -10.77 6.32
N PHE A 146 -1.84 -10.02 7.22
CA PHE A 146 -2.20 -8.62 7.02
C PHE A 146 -1.15 -7.64 7.59
N GLY A 147 0.11 -8.06 7.77
CA GLY A 147 1.18 -7.23 8.32
C GLY A 147 0.91 -6.67 9.74
N SER A 148 -0.07 -7.24 10.45
CA SER A 148 -0.73 -6.64 11.62
C SER A 148 -0.27 -7.23 12.96
N SER A 149 0.88 -7.90 12.98
CA SER A 149 1.50 -8.42 14.21
C SER A 149 2.60 -7.47 14.71
N LEU A 150 2.59 -7.19 16.01
CA LEU A 150 3.68 -6.54 16.74
C LEU A 150 4.50 -7.60 17.51
N PRO A 151 5.66 -7.24 18.10
CA PRO A 151 6.48 -8.19 18.87
C PRO A 151 5.71 -8.90 20.00
N GLY A 152 5.88 -10.23 20.06
CA GLY A 152 5.10 -11.12 20.93
C GLY A 152 3.73 -11.45 20.34
N THR A 153 2.71 -11.51 21.20
CA THR A 153 1.30 -11.75 20.83
C THR A 153 0.48 -10.45 20.73
N LYS A 154 1.14 -9.33 20.40
CA LYS A 154 0.48 -8.03 20.26
C LYS A 154 -0.05 -7.86 18.83
N VAL A 155 -1.28 -7.36 18.69
CA VAL A 155 -1.90 -7.02 17.39
C VAL A 155 -1.75 -5.52 17.15
N GLN A 156 -1.28 -5.13 15.96
CA GLN A 156 -1.35 -3.75 15.50
C GLN A 156 -2.80 -3.44 15.09
N ARG A 157 -3.34 -2.29 15.51
CA ARG A 157 -4.61 -1.79 14.95
C ARG A 157 -4.42 -1.41 13.48
N SER A 158 -5.30 -1.93 12.64
CA SER A 158 -5.27 -1.83 11.18
C SER A 158 -6.64 -2.24 10.62
N HIS A 159 -6.83 -2.09 9.31
CA HIS A 159 -7.89 -2.78 8.58
C HIS A 159 -7.40 -3.16 7.18
N VAL A 160 -8.12 -4.08 6.55
CA VAL A 160 -8.02 -4.42 5.13
C VAL A 160 -9.43 -4.53 4.55
N VAL A 161 -9.64 -3.94 3.38
CA VAL A 161 -10.84 -4.13 2.57
C VAL A 161 -10.47 -5.01 1.39
N ILE A 162 -11.20 -6.11 1.23
CA ILE A 162 -11.02 -7.08 0.16
C ILE A 162 -12.29 -7.01 -0.70
N LEU A 163 -12.11 -6.77 -1.99
CA LEU A 163 -13.18 -6.76 -2.99
C LEU A 163 -13.72 -8.17 -3.23
N LYS A 164 -14.92 -8.25 -3.80
CA LYS A 164 -15.47 -9.51 -4.32
C LYS A 164 -14.45 -10.18 -5.24
N GLY A 165 -14.23 -11.49 -5.04
CA GLY A 165 -13.21 -12.25 -5.78
C GLY A 165 -11.80 -12.24 -5.15
N GLY A 166 -11.54 -11.42 -4.11
CA GLY A 166 -10.33 -11.55 -3.30
C GLY A 166 -9.21 -10.54 -3.55
N VAL A 167 -9.43 -9.49 -4.34
CA VAL A 167 -8.44 -8.41 -4.53
C VAL A 167 -8.44 -7.46 -3.34
N VAL A 168 -7.28 -7.11 -2.78
CA VAL A 168 -7.17 -6.08 -1.73
C VAL A 168 -7.46 -4.71 -2.34
N GLY A 169 -8.56 -4.07 -1.93
CA GLY A 169 -8.94 -2.72 -2.35
C GLY A 169 -8.36 -1.61 -1.45
N ASP A 170 -8.18 -1.89 -0.16
CA ASP A 170 -7.50 -1.01 0.79
C ASP A 170 -6.79 -1.83 1.87
N ILE A 171 -5.61 -1.39 2.32
CA ILE A 171 -4.96 -1.93 3.51
C ILE A 171 -4.25 -0.79 4.25
N THR A 172 -4.48 -0.66 5.55
CA THR A 172 -3.84 0.41 6.34
C THR A 172 -3.38 -0.09 7.71
N GLY A 173 -2.06 -0.13 7.91
CA GLY A 173 -1.42 -0.35 9.20
C GLY A 173 -1.43 0.90 10.10
N LYS A 174 -1.23 0.72 11.41
CA LYS A 174 -0.94 1.79 12.38
C LYS A 174 -2.00 2.92 12.43
N ILE A 175 -3.27 2.56 12.29
CA ILE A 175 -4.41 3.50 12.20
C ILE A 175 -5.11 3.75 13.55
N SER A 176 -5.84 4.85 13.68
CA SER A 176 -6.72 5.11 14.83
C SER A 176 -8.07 4.38 14.73
N PRO A 177 -8.82 4.23 15.84
CA PRO A 177 -10.17 3.66 15.81
C PRO A 177 -11.15 4.38 14.88
N ALA A 178 -11.07 5.71 14.79
CA ALA A 178 -12.01 6.51 14.01
C ALA A 178 -11.62 6.55 12.54
N ASP A 179 -10.32 6.68 12.23
CA ASP A 179 -9.83 6.76 10.86
C ASP A 179 -10.01 5.42 10.12
N SER A 180 -9.91 4.30 10.83
CA SER A 180 -10.18 2.97 10.27
C SER A 180 -11.62 2.83 9.77
N VAL A 181 -12.59 3.22 10.62
CA VAL A 181 -14.01 3.23 10.25
C VAL A 181 -14.25 4.22 9.11
N SER A 182 -13.77 5.45 9.25
CA SER A 182 -13.96 6.52 8.25
C SER A 182 -13.39 6.14 6.88
N ARG A 183 -12.16 5.62 6.81
CA ARG A 183 -11.51 5.21 5.57
C ARG A 183 -12.21 4.00 4.93
N ALA A 184 -12.48 2.95 5.70
CA ALA A 184 -13.13 1.75 5.16
C ALA A 184 -14.57 2.02 4.72
N VAL A 185 -15.37 2.75 5.50
CA VAL A 185 -16.75 3.15 5.12
C VAL A 185 -16.74 4.04 3.87
N LYS A 186 -15.79 4.99 3.77
CA LYS A 186 -15.64 5.83 2.57
C LYS A 186 -15.19 5.03 1.35
N PHE A 187 -14.38 3.98 1.53
CA PHE A 187 -13.98 3.09 0.44
C PHE A 187 -15.17 2.27 -0.06
N VAL A 188 -15.86 1.54 0.82
CA VAL A 188 -16.94 0.61 0.40
C VAL A 188 -18.10 1.35 -0.24
N LYS A 189 -18.55 2.49 0.31
CA LYS A 189 -19.67 3.26 -0.24
C LYS A 189 -19.49 3.55 -1.73
N ARG A 190 -18.32 4.06 -2.10
CA ARG A 190 -17.99 4.38 -3.51
C ARG A 190 -18.03 3.15 -4.40
N ASN A 191 -17.36 2.06 -4.00
CA ASN A 191 -17.38 0.81 -4.76
C ASN A 191 -18.82 0.25 -4.91
N GLY A 192 -19.69 0.49 -3.92
CA GLY A 192 -21.11 0.15 -3.99
C GLY A 192 -21.94 1.09 -4.88
N GLU A 193 -21.63 2.39 -4.88
CA GLU A 193 -22.21 3.39 -5.79
C GLU A 193 -21.81 3.07 -7.23
N ASP A 194 -20.54 2.78 -7.50
CA ASP A 194 -20.01 2.34 -8.80
C ASP A 194 -20.69 1.05 -9.29
N ALA A 195 -20.87 0.06 -8.40
CA ALA A 195 -21.58 -1.19 -8.71
C ALA A 195 -23.09 -1.00 -8.92
N ALA A 196 -23.74 -0.08 -8.20
CA ALA A 196 -25.16 0.23 -8.39
C ALA A 196 -25.40 0.99 -9.71
N VAL A 197 -24.45 1.85 -10.12
CA VAL A 197 -24.48 2.53 -11.43
C VAL A 197 -24.28 1.53 -12.57
N SER A 198 -23.41 0.52 -12.43
CA SER A 198 -23.28 -0.52 -13.46
C SER A 198 -24.54 -1.40 -13.57
N ALA A 199 -25.12 -1.82 -12.44
CA ALA A 199 -26.31 -2.67 -12.40
C ALA A 199 -27.62 -1.97 -12.80
N SER A 200 -27.69 -0.64 -12.76
CA SER A 200 -28.87 0.13 -13.22
C SER A 200 -28.83 0.46 -14.72
N ALA A 201 -27.74 0.14 -15.41
CA ALA A 201 -27.57 0.39 -16.85
C ALA A 201 -28.06 -0.77 -17.77
N GLU A 202 -28.62 -1.86 -17.21
CA GLU A 202 -29.07 -3.04 -17.99
C GLU A 202 -30.52 -2.93 -18.53
N LYS A 203 -31.12 -1.74 -18.55
CA LYS A 203 -32.47 -1.50 -19.11
C LYS A 203 -32.61 -0.15 -19.81
N GLU A 204 -32.06 -0.06 -21.02
CA GLU A 204 -32.73 0.44 -22.25
C GLU A 204 -31.75 0.29 -23.44
N GLU A 205 -32.19 0.56 -24.66
CA GLU A 205 -31.60 -0.03 -25.88
C GLU A 205 -30.25 0.58 -26.34
N GLU A 206 -29.46 -0.27 -27.03
CA GLU A 206 -28.26 0.06 -27.82
C GLU A 206 -28.48 1.28 -28.77
N PRO A 207 -27.46 2.14 -28.98
CA PRO A 207 -26.22 1.67 -29.62
C PRO A 207 -24.87 2.14 -29.05
N ASN A 208 -23.93 1.18 -29.04
CA ASN A 208 -22.48 1.32 -29.21
C ASN A 208 -21.72 2.13 -28.14
N LYS A 209 -21.43 1.49 -27.00
CA LYS A 209 -20.36 1.89 -26.07
C LYS A 209 -19.00 1.39 -26.57
N GLU A 210 -17.98 2.24 -26.61
CA GLU A 210 -16.59 1.81 -26.64
C GLU A 210 -16.13 1.44 -25.21
N GLU A 211 -15.28 0.42 -25.10
CA GLU A 211 -14.86 -0.16 -23.82
C GLU A 211 -13.68 0.62 -23.19
N GLU A 212 -13.77 0.98 -21.91
CA GLU A 212 -12.61 1.37 -21.09
C GLU A 212 -11.89 0.08 -20.62
N PRO A 213 -10.68 -0.24 -21.11
CA PRO A 213 -10.13 -1.58 -20.97
C PRO A 213 -9.39 -1.78 -19.64
N ALA A 214 -9.82 -2.80 -18.88
CA ALA A 214 -9.13 -3.27 -17.68
C ALA A 214 -7.82 -4.02 -18.02
N GLY A 215 -6.80 -3.28 -18.49
CA GLY A 215 -5.51 -3.82 -18.89
C GLY A 215 -4.57 -4.14 -17.72
N ASP A 216 -3.95 -5.32 -17.74
CA ASP A 216 -3.01 -5.81 -16.72
C ASP A 216 -1.65 -5.05 -16.78
N PHE A 217 -1.59 -3.89 -16.11
CA PHE A 217 -0.43 -2.99 -16.13
C PHE A 217 0.67 -3.43 -15.15
N ALA A 218 1.40 -4.49 -15.50
CA ALA A 218 2.56 -4.98 -14.74
C ALA A 218 3.90 -4.57 -15.39
N VAL A 219 4.95 -4.44 -14.57
CA VAL A 219 6.32 -4.19 -15.06
C VAL A 219 6.77 -5.35 -15.98
N ASN A 220 7.34 -5.01 -17.13
CA ASN A 220 7.64 -5.85 -18.30
C ASN A 220 6.47 -6.16 -19.26
N ASN A 221 5.21 -5.84 -18.95
CA ASN A 221 4.15 -5.90 -19.95
C ASN A 221 4.30 -4.75 -20.98
N ILE A 222 3.67 -4.89 -22.13
CA ILE A 222 3.50 -3.79 -23.10
C ILE A 222 2.16 -3.12 -22.79
N THR A 223 2.14 -1.79 -22.63
CA THR A 223 0.88 -1.06 -22.48
C THR A 223 0.19 -0.92 -23.85
N THR A 224 -1.08 -1.30 -23.91
CA THR A 224 -1.96 -1.15 -25.07
C THR A 224 -3.09 -0.13 -24.85
N PHE A 225 -3.16 0.46 -23.65
CA PHE A 225 -4.06 1.56 -23.34
C PHE A 225 -3.64 2.80 -24.14
N ASP A 226 -4.60 3.54 -24.70
CA ASP A 226 -4.34 4.84 -25.34
C ASP A 226 -5.43 5.83 -24.91
N VAL A 227 -5.03 7.08 -24.73
CA VAL A 227 -5.91 8.17 -24.30
C VAL A 227 -5.39 9.49 -24.84
N GLU A 228 -6.29 10.41 -25.18
CA GLU A 228 -5.94 11.77 -25.59
C GLU A 228 -5.89 12.70 -24.38
N LEU A 229 -4.71 13.29 -24.16
CA LEU A 229 -4.44 14.25 -23.08
C LEU A 229 -4.15 15.63 -23.67
N GLN A 230 -4.36 16.68 -22.86
CA GLN A 230 -3.95 18.04 -23.20
C GLN A 230 -2.59 18.36 -22.58
N THR A 231 -1.69 18.99 -23.33
CA THR A 231 -0.42 19.49 -22.80
C THR A 231 -0.60 20.83 -22.07
N ASP A 232 0.44 21.33 -21.39
CA ASP A 232 0.51 22.73 -20.93
C ASP A 232 0.15 23.75 -22.04
N ALA A 233 0.70 23.58 -23.25
CA ALA A 233 0.36 24.39 -24.42
C ALA A 233 -1.07 24.18 -24.99
N SER A 234 -1.94 23.42 -24.30
CA SER A 234 -3.29 23.04 -24.78
C SER A 234 -3.29 22.34 -26.15
N ALA A 235 -2.22 21.61 -26.46
CA ALA A 235 -2.16 20.72 -27.62
C ALA A 235 -2.64 19.32 -27.22
N THR A 236 -3.36 18.64 -28.12
CA THR A 236 -3.82 17.28 -27.89
C THR A 236 -2.74 16.27 -28.26
N VAL A 237 -2.44 15.33 -27.37
CA VAL A 237 -1.47 14.24 -27.60
C VAL A 237 -2.07 12.89 -27.22
N LYS A 238 -1.82 11.86 -28.04
CA LYS A 238 -2.13 10.46 -27.70
C LYS A 238 -1.02 9.88 -26.84
N PHE A 239 -1.38 9.20 -25.75
CA PHE A 239 -0.46 8.56 -24.83
C PHE A 239 0.50 7.59 -25.54
N GLN A 240 -0.01 6.72 -26.43
CA GLN A 240 0.78 5.80 -27.27
C GLN A 240 1.71 6.52 -28.27
N GLY A 241 1.55 7.84 -28.46
CA GLY A 241 2.46 8.66 -29.24
C GLY A 241 3.78 8.98 -28.53
N LEU A 242 3.79 9.01 -27.20
CA LEU A 242 4.84 9.64 -26.40
C LEU A 242 6.11 8.78 -26.20
N PHE A 243 6.08 7.50 -26.59
CA PHE A 243 7.18 6.53 -26.42
C PHE A 243 7.42 5.67 -27.67
N LYS A 244 7.12 6.19 -28.86
CA LYS A 244 7.27 5.44 -30.13
C LYS A 244 8.74 5.20 -30.52
N GLU A 245 9.58 6.22 -30.39
CA GLU A 245 10.98 6.17 -30.83
C GLU A 245 11.99 6.27 -29.69
N ARG A 246 11.55 6.83 -28.56
CA ARG A 246 12.31 7.14 -27.35
C ARG A 246 11.56 6.58 -26.14
N GLY A 247 12.24 6.40 -25.01
CA GLY A 247 11.57 6.08 -23.76
C GLY A 247 10.84 7.30 -23.19
N ALA A 248 9.95 7.11 -22.23
CA ALA A 248 9.23 8.18 -21.56
C ALA A 248 9.18 7.95 -20.05
N ILE A 249 9.53 8.98 -19.27
CA ILE A 249 9.36 9.03 -17.82
C ILE A 249 8.12 9.89 -17.53
N PHE A 250 7.05 9.26 -17.06
CA PHE A 250 5.86 9.94 -16.55
C PHE A 250 6.03 10.09 -15.03
N PHE A 251 6.09 11.33 -14.52
CA PHE A 251 6.11 11.57 -13.08
C PHE A 251 4.80 12.21 -12.62
N MET A 252 4.17 11.59 -11.62
CA MET A 252 2.85 11.96 -11.13
C MET A 252 2.98 12.76 -9.83
N TYR A 253 2.16 13.80 -9.68
CA TYR A 253 2.24 14.70 -8.52
C TYR A 253 0.86 15.18 -8.03
N PRO A 254 0.65 15.34 -6.70
CA PRO A 254 -0.64 15.69 -6.10
C PRO A 254 -1.40 16.93 -6.61
N LYS A 255 -0.68 17.99 -7.00
CA LYS A 255 -1.19 19.29 -7.49
C LYS A 255 -0.02 20.14 -8.01
N ALA A 256 -0.18 20.86 -9.12
CA ALA A 256 0.81 21.84 -9.61
C ALA A 256 1.08 22.96 -8.59
N ASP A 257 2.22 23.65 -8.74
CA ASP A 257 2.67 24.78 -7.91
C ASP A 257 2.55 24.58 -6.38
N THR A 258 2.94 23.40 -5.90
CA THR A 258 3.05 23.11 -4.46
C THR A 258 4.47 22.64 -4.12
N PRO A 259 5.05 22.99 -2.95
CA PRO A 259 6.49 22.85 -2.70
C PRO A 259 7.07 21.46 -2.97
N GLY A 260 6.39 20.39 -2.54
CA GLY A 260 6.85 19.02 -2.78
C GLY A 260 6.74 18.57 -4.24
N CYS A 261 5.85 19.17 -5.03
CA CYS A 261 5.73 18.92 -6.47
C CYS A 261 6.77 19.72 -7.24
N THR A 262 6.99 20.99 -6.88
CA THR A 262 8.04 21.83 -7.45
C THR A 262 9.43 21.22 -7.24
N ILE A 263 9.71 20.59 -6.08
CA ILE A 263 10.97 19.85 -5.88
C ILE A 263 11.15 18.69 -6.87
N GLN A 264 10.12 17.88 -7.12
CA GLN A 264 10.19 16.76 -8.08
C GLN A 264 10.36 17.29 -9.51
N ALA A 265 9.56 18.28 -9.88
CA ALA A 265 9.52 18.85 -11.22
C ALA A 265 10.79 19.64 -11.57
N CYS A 266 11.35 20.42 -10.64
CA CYS A 266 12.67 21.04 -10.81
C CYS A 266 13.77 19.98 -10.89
N GLY A 267 13.78 18.97 -10.00
CA GLY A 267 14.80 17.92 -10.06
C GLY A 267 14.83 17.15 -11.39
N TYR A 268 13.68 16.90 -12.03
CA TYR A 268 13.66 16.37 -13.39
C TYR A 268 14.13 17.38 -14.45
N ASN A 269 13.87 18.68 -14.26
CA ASN A 269 14.37 19.74 -15.16
C ASN A 269 15.90 19.86 -15.11
N ASP A 270 16.46 19.83 -13.90
CA ASP A 270 17.90 19.97 -13.63
C ASP A 270 18.73 18.81 -14.20
N ASN A 271 18.10 17.65 -14.41
CA ASN A 271 18.71 16.44 -14.98
C ASN A 271 18.22 16.14 -16.40
N LEU A 272 17.42 17.02 -17.01
CA LEU A 272 16.71 16.76 -18.27
C LEU A 272 17.66 16.42 -19.42
N GLU A 273 18.79 17.13 -19.55
CA GLU A 273 19.78 16.87 -20.61
C GLU A 273 20.36 15.46 -20.55
N GLU A 274 20.61 14.93 -19.34
CA GLU A 274 21.14 13.57 -19.16
C GLU A 274 20.09 12.50 -19.49
N ILE A 275 18.82 12.74 -19.14
CA ILE A 275 17.69 11.86 -19.45
C ILE A 275 17.44 11.85 -20.96
N ILE A 276 17.43 13.03 -21.60
CA ILE A 276 17.26 13.18 -23.05
C ILE A 276 18.40 12.49 -23.80
N LYS A 277 19.65 12.64 -23.34
CA LYS A 277 20.84 11.98 -23.89
C LYS A 277 20.82 10.45 -23.72
N ALA A 278 20.18 9.94 -22.67
CA ALA A 278 19.95 8.50 -22.49
C ALA A 278 18.81 7.95 -23.38
N GLY A 279 18.15 8.78 -24.17
CA GLY A 279 17.07 8.36 -25.08
C GLY A 279 15.68 8.37 -24.45
N PHE A 280 15.49 9.07 -23.33
CA PHE A 280 14.20 9.19 -22.64
C PHE A 280 13.69 10.64 -22.64
N ASP A 281 12.39 10.82 -22.79
CA ASP A 281 11.71 12.10 -22.63
C ASP A 281 10.97 12.16 -21.29
N VAL A 282 10.70 13.37 -20.79
CA VAL A 282 10.10 13.59 -19.46
C VAL A 282 8.73 14.23 -19.62
N TYR A 283 7.75 13.68 -18.88
CA TYR A 283 6.38 14.18 -18.81
C TYR A 283 5.94 14.29 -17.35
N GLY A 284 5.53 15.48 -16.92
CA GLY A 284 4.84 15.64 -15.64
C GLY A 284 3.34 15.42 -15.83
N LEU A 285 2.71 14.53 -15.08
CA LEU A 285 1.31 14.14 -15.22
C LEU A 285 0.50 14.51 -13.97
N GLY A 286 -0.56 15.31 -14.13
CA GLY A 286 -1.37 15.80 -13.00
C GLY A 286 -2.82 16.11 -13.37
N GLY A 287 -3.68 16.17 -12.35
CA GLY A 287 -5.11 16.50 -12.51
C GLY A 287 -5.40 17.99 -12.71
N ASP A 288 -4.36 18.81 -12.84
CA ASP A 288 -4.40 20.25 -13.11
C ASP A 288 -4.83 20.54 -14.56
N THR A 289 -5.48 21.68 -14.79
CA THR A 289 -5.88 22.13 -16.14
C THR A 289 -4.69 22.64 -16.96
N PRO A 290 -4.77 22.66 -18.32
CA PRO A 290 -3.68 23.15 -19.16
C PRO A 290 -3.19 24.56 -18.80
N ALA A 291 -4.10 25.46 -18.41
CA ALA A 291 -3.77 26.83 -18.01
C ALA A 291 -3.00 26.89 -16.67
N GLU A 292 -3.34 26.04 -15.70
CA GLU A 292 -2.58 25.91 -14.44
C GLU A 292 -1.19 25.32 -14.69
N LEU A 293 -1.09 24.32 -15.57
CA LEU A 293 0.17 23.72 -15.98
C LEU A 293 1.09 24.71 -16.71
N LEU A 294 0.54 25.51 -17.63
CA LEU A 294 1.29 26.53 -18.36
C LEU A 294 1.85 27.60 -17.41
N ALA A 295 1.01 28.14 -16.52
CA ALA A 295 1.45 29.14 -15.54
C ALA A 295 2.55 28.60 -14.61
N TRP A 296 2.42 27.35 -14.14
CA TRP A 296 3.46 26.71 -13.33
C TRP A 296 4.75 26.52 -14.13
N LYS A 297 4.67 25.97 -15.35
CA LYS A 297 5.80 25.78 -16.27
C LYS A 297 6.54 27.09 -16.61
N GLU A 298 5.82 28.17 -16.86
CA GLU A 298 6.42 29.49 -17.13
C GLU A 298 7.12 30.06 -15.90
N SER A 299 6.51 29.96 -14.71
CA SER A 299 7.10 30.45 -13.46
C SER A 299 8.40 29.72 -13.07
N GLN A 300 8.44 28.40 -13.28
CA GLN A 300 9.57 27.54 -12.90
C GLN A 300 10.55 27.26 -14.06
N LYS A 301 10.19 27.64 -15.29
CA LYS A 301 10.96 27.46 -16.54
C LYS A 301 11.27 25.99 -16.84
N TYR A 302 10.24 25.15 -16.86
CA TYR A 302 10.38 23.74 -17.23
C TYR A 302 10.55 23.56 -18.74
N ASN A 303 11.60 22.85 -19.13
CA ASN A 303 11.99 22.61 -20.52
C ASN A 303 11.36 21.34 -21.13
N TYR A 304 10.41 20.72 -20.42
CA TYR A 304 9.69 19.51 -20.83
C TYR A 304 8.17 19.74 -20.84
N THR A 305 7.39 18.71 -21.17
CA THR A 305 5.93 18.81 -21.32
C THR A 305 5.21 18.38 -20.04
N LEU A 306 4.23 19.18 -19.60
CA LEU A 306 3.25 18.78 -18.60
C LEU A 306 1.97 18.30 -19.29
N LEU A 307 1.34 17.28 -18.72
CA LEU A 307 0.13 16.62 -19.22
C LEU A 307 -1.01 16.80 -18.22
N SER A 308 -2.13 17.32 -18.72
CA SER A 308 -3.38 17.50 -18.00
C SER A 308 -4.24 16.24 -18.12
N ASP A 309 -4.55 15.63 -16.98
CA ASP A 309 -5.49 14.52 -16.86
C ASP A 309 -6.49 14.76 -15.71
N PRO A 310 -7.43 15.73 -15.83
CA PRO A 310 -8.32 16.12 -14.73
C PRO A 310 -9.37 15.06 -14.37
N LYS A 311 -9.58 14.06 -15.25
CA LYS A 311 -10.41 12.87 -14.99
C LYS A 311 -9.62 11.72 -14.36
N HIS A 312 -8.30 11.82 -14.33
CA HIS A 312 -7.38 10.77 -13.93
C HIS A 312 -7.54 9.46 -14.74
N GLN A 313 -7.71 9.54 -16.06
CA GLN A 313 -7.77 8.35 -16.93
C GLN A 313 -6.39 7.65 -17.01
N LEU A 314 -5.33 8.39 -17.34
CA LEU A 314 -3.96 7.83 -17.37
C LEU A 314 -3.37 7.70 -15.95
N ILE A 315 -3.64 8.67 -15.07
CA ILE A 315 -3.25 8.62 -13.65
C ILE A 315 -3.92 7.43 -12.94
N GLY A 316 -5.16 7.11 -13.30
CA GLY A 316 -5.91 5.96 -12.82
C GLY A 316 -5.39 4.64 -13.39
N TYR A 317 -5.16 4.58 -14.71
CA TYR A 317 -4.56 3.42 -15.39
C TYR A 317 -3.22 3.01 -14.76
N PHE A 318 -2.37 3.98 -14.44
CA PHE A 318 -1.10 3.74 -13.76
C PHE A 318 -1.22 3.42 -12.25
N GLY A 319 -2.42 3.37 -11.67
CA GLY A 319 -2.65 3.09 -10.25
C GLY A 319 -2.38 4.28 -9.30
N SER A 320 -2.04 5.45 -9.84
CA SER A 320 -1.66 6.66 -9.08
C SER A 320 -2.85 7.48 -8.55
N SER A 321 -4.09 7.04 -8.80
CA SER A 321 -5.31 7.69 -8.31
C SER A 321 -5.69 7.27 -6.88
N ILE A 322 -5.32 8.09 -5.90
CA ILE A 322 -5.73 7.92 -4.50
C ILE A 322 -6.98 8.72 -4.15
N ASN A 323 -7.56 8.40 -3.00
CA ASN A 323 -8.86 8.95 -2.56
C ASN A 323 -10.00 8.72 -3.57
N GLY A 324 -9.92 7.69 -4.43
CA GLY A 324 -10.93 7.37 -5.44
C GLY A 324 -11.01 8.45 -6.51
N GLY A 325 -9.97 8.57 -7.34
CA GLY A 325 -9.87 9.55 -8.43
C GLY A 325 -9.70 11.01 -8.01
N THR A 326 -9.89 11.39 -6.74
CA THR A 326 -9.91 12.82 -6.35
C THR A 326 -8.56 13.39 -5.88
N ARG A 327 -7.47 12.61 -5.89
CA ARG A 327 -6.08 13.09 -5.66
C ARG A 327 -5.08 12.19 -6.35
N VAL A 328 -3.98 12.78 -6.83
CA VAL A 328 -2.84 12.05 -7.39
C VAL A 328 -1.90 11.64 -6.24
N GLU A 329 -1.38 10.41 -6.26
CA GLU A 329 -0.28 9.98 -5.41
C GLU A 329 1.06 10.26 -6.10
N ARG A 330 2.06 10.75 -5.35
CA ARG A 330 3.39 10.93 -5.93
C ARG A 330 3.98 9.58 -6.30
N SER A 331 4.25 9.44 -7.59
CA SER A 331 4.68 8.20 -8.22
C SER A 331 5.42 8.53 -9.52
N HIS A 332 6.04 7.54 -10.14
CA HIS A 332 6.44 7.63 -11.54
C HIS A 332 6.33 6.28 -12.24
N VAL A 333 6.23 6.34 -13.57
CA VAL A 333 6.21 5.22 -14.50
C VAL A 333 7.21 5.48 -15.60
N ILE A 334 8.01 4.48 -15.94
CA ILE A 334 9.00 4.57 -17.03
C ILE A 334 8.64 3.55 -18.10
N ILE A 335 8.49 4.02 -19.33
CA ILE A 335 8.12 3.24 -20.50
C ILE A 335 9.28 3.27 -21.49
N LEU A 336 9.68 2.10 -21.97
CA LEU A 336 10.72 1.91 -22.98
C LEU A 336 10.13 2.14 -24.39
N PRO A 337 10.97 2.44 -25.41
CA PRO A 337 10.51 2.55 -26.80
C PRO A 337 9.64 1.36 -27.21
N GLY A 338 8.48 1.63 -27.82
CA GLY A 338 7.52 0.60 -28.20
C GLY A 338 6.61 0.11 -27.06
N GLY A 339 6.54 0.81 -25.94
CA GLY A 339 5.46 0.64 -24.95
C GLY A 339 5.70 -0.40 -23.86
N LYS A 340 6.89 -1.00 -23.77
CA LYS A 340 7.21 -1.92 -22.66
C LYS A 340 7.42 -1.14 -21.36
N VAL A 341 6.69 -1.50 -20.31
CA VAL A 341 6.85 -0.89 -18.98
C VAL A 341 8.17 -1.35 -18.34
N GLY A 342 9.02 -0.38 -18.00
CA GLY A 342 10.35 -0.60 -17.42
C GLY A 342 10.38 -0.50 -15.89
N GLU A 343 9.75 0.53 -15.32
CA GLU A 343 9.69 0.78 -13.87
C GLU A 343 8.35 1.41 -13.48
N ILE A 344 7.84 1.08 -12.29
CA ILE A 344 6.67 1.71 -11.66
C ILE A 344 7.01 1.88 -10.17
N GLU A 345 6.89 3.10 -9.64
CA GLU A 345 7.21 3.43 -8.25
C GLU A 345 6.09 4.27 -7.62
N HIS A 346 5.45 3.74 -6.56
CA HIS A 346 4.33 4.35 -5.86
C HIS A 346 4.71 4.91 -4.49
N ASN A 347 3.93 5.88 -3.98
CA ASN A 347 4.16 6.57 -2.71
C ASN A 347 5.63 7.04 -2.52
N ILE A 348 6.25 7.54 -3.60
CA ILE A 348 7.67 7.88 -3.66
C ILE A 348 7.93 9.33 -3.22
N SER A 349 9.11 9.63 -2.66
CA SER A 349 9.50 11.00 -2.36
C SER A 349 9.84 11.81 -3.62
N PRO A 350 9.79 13.15 -3.58
CA PRO A 350 10.20 13.99 -4.71
C PRO A 350 11.61 13.69 -5.21
N GLN A 351 12.56 13.50 -4.29
CA GLN A 351 13.97 13.25 -4.58
C GLN A 351 14.23 11.82 -5.04
N ASP A 352 13.58 10.83 -4.42
CA ASP A 352 13.71 9.42 -4.82
C ASP A 352 13.17 9.20 -6.23
N SER A 353 12.09 9.89 -6.62
CA SER A 353 11.55 9.83 -7.99
C SER A 353 12.58 10.25 -9.04
N VAL A 354 13.18 11.43 -8.85
CA VAL A 354 14.17 12.00 -9.78
C VAL A 354 15.41 11.12 -9.87
N SER A 355 15.94 10.70 -8.72
CA SER A 355 17.17 9.91 -8.65
C SER A 355 17.02 8.48 -9.16
N LYS A 356 15.89 7.79 -8.88
CA LYS A 356 15.56 6.50 -9.51
C LYS A 356 15.37 6.65 -11.02
N GLY A 357 14.54 7.59 -11.46
CA GLY A 357 14.26 7.81 -12.89
C GLY A 357 15.51 8.11 -13.71
N LEU A 358 16.43 8.92 -13.17
CA LEU A 358 17.74 9.18 -13.77
C LEU A 358 18.63 7.93 -13.81
N ALA A 359 18.65 7.13 -12.74
CA ALA A 359 19.42 5.89 -12.68
C ALA A 359 18.86 4.82 -13.65
N PHE A 360 17.54 4.71 -13.78
CA PHE A 360 16.89 3.85 -14.77
C PHE A 360 17.26 4.28 -16.19
N ALA A 361 17.09 5.57 -16.52
CA ALA A 361 17.42 6.09 -17.85
C ALA A 361 18.89 5.84 -18.21
N LYS A 362 19.82 6.12 -17.29
CA LYS A 362 21.27 5.87 -17.49
C LYS A 362 21.63 4.39 -17.63
N SER A 363 20.92 3.48 -16.96
CA SER A 363 21.16 2.03 -17.05
C SER A 363 20.48 1.38 -18.27
N HIS A 364 19.49 2.03 -18.86
CA HIS A 364 18.77 1.58 -20.06
C HIS A 364 19.00 2.53 -21.25
N ALA A 365 20.17 3.19 -21.30
CA ALA A 365 20.47 4.21 -22.30
C ALA A 365 20.34 3.64 -23.73
N ILE A 366 19.47 4.25 -24.54
CA ILE A 366 19.14 3.78 -25.89
C ILE A 366 20.20 4.34 -26.85
N ASP A 367 21.06 3.47 -27.37
CA ASP A 367 22.16 3.86 -28.24
C ASP A 367 21.63 4.40 -29.58
N ALA A 368 21.81 5.72 -29.80
CA ALA A 368 21.25 6.44 -30.96
C ALA A 368 21.83 5.98 -32.32
N THR A 369 22.87 5.14 -32.28
CA THR A 369 23.56 4.51 -33.41
C THR A 369 22.93 3.19 -33.85
N SER A 370 22.00 2.60 -33.09
CA SER A 370 21.42 1.27 -33.35
C SER A 370 20.25 1.26 -34.36
N LYS A 371 20.18 2.28 -35.24
CA LYS A 371 19.22 2.39 -36.35
C LYS A 371 19.93 2.77 -37.66
N LEU A 372 20.59 1.78 -38.28
CA LEU A 372 21.03 1.77 -39.68
C LEU A 372 20.83 0.37 -40.26
#